data_AF-A0A7C5CFQ4-F1
#
_entry.id   AF-A0A7C5CFQ4-F1
#
_cell.length_a   1.000
_cell.length_b   1.000
_cell.length_c   1.000
_cell.angle_alpha   90.00
_cell.angle_beta   90.00
_cell.angle_gamma   90.00
#
_symmetry.space_group_name_H-M   'P 1'
#
loop_
_entity.id
_entity.type
_entity.pdbx_description
1 polymer ?
#
loop_
_entity_poly.entity_id
_entity_poly.type
_entity_poly.pdbx_seq_one_letter_code
_entity_poly.pdbx_strand_id
1 'polypeptide(L)'
;MPATTINDDEIKKFSDLAEQWWDPSGQFKPLHKFNPVRLAYIREQILDHFKLDGTKRYPFEGLKILDIGCGGGLLCEPMARLGATVTGADASERNIAIAKIHAEQNDLDIT
;
A
#
# COMPACT_ATOMS: atom_id res chain seq x y z
N MET A 1 15.87 19.30 -19.56
CA MET A 1 15.14 18.21 -18.88
C MET A 1 14.06 18.86 -18.03
N PRO A 2 12.82 18.38 -18.01
CA PRO A 2 11.85 18.87 -17.03
C PRO A 2 12.39 18.59 -15.62
N ALA A 3 12.22 19.53 -14.70
CA ALA A 3 12.60 19.32 -13.30
C ALA A 3 11.84 18.10 -12.75
N THR A 4 12.53 17.26 -11.99
CA THR A 4 11.89 16.15 -11.28
C THR A 4 10.94 16.70 -10.22
N THR A 5 9.84 15.98 -9.95
CA THR A 5 8.87 16.33 -8.89
C THR A 5 9.19 15.65 -7.56
N ILE A 6 10.28 14.89 -7.47
CA ILE A 6 10.70 14.19 -6.26
C ILE A 6 11.62 15.08 -5.40
N ASN A 7 11.63 14.85 -4.09
CA ASN A 7 12.50 15.52 -3.15
C ASN A 7 13.39 14.49 -2.44
N ASP A 8 14.69 14.54 -2.71
CA ASP A 8 15.67 13.57 -2.22
C ASP A 8 15.77 13.55 -0.69
N ASP A 9 15.61 14.69 -0.01
CA ASP A 9 15.66 14.75 1.45
C ASP A 9 14.47 14.02 2.08
N GLU A 10 13.28 14.14 1.50
CA GLU A 10 12.10 13.40 1.97
C GLU A 10 12.22 11.90 1.66
N ILE A 11 12.74 11.52 0.48
CA ILE A 11 13.02 10.11 0.15
C ILE A 11 13.97 9.53 1.19
N LYS A 12 15.07 10.23 1.49
CA LYS A 12 16.07 9.77 2.46
C LYS A 12 15.44 9.58 3.84
N LYS A 13 14.67 10.56 4.32
CA LYS A 13 14.00 10.52 5.62
C LYS A 13 13.11 9.29 5.79
N PHE A 14 12.30 8.94 4.78
CA PHE A 14 11.46 7.73 4.85
C PHE A 14 12.26 6.45 4.68
N SER A 15 13.29 6.47 3.82
CA SER A 15 14.18 5.31 3.63
C SER A 15 14.95 4.95 4.91
N ASP A 16 15.37 5.93 5.70
CA ASP A 16 16.07 5.72 6.97
C ASP A 16 15.18 5.02 8.01
N LEU A 17 13.85 5.12 7.86
CA LEU A 17 12.85 4.53 8.76
C LEU A 17 12.26 3.21 8.23
N ALA A 18 12.70 2.73 7.06
CA ALA A 18 12.06 1.63 6.32
C ALA A 18 11.88 0.33 7.15
N GLU A 19 12.85 -0.03 7.99
CA GLU A 19 12.76 -1.26 8.80
C GLU A 19 11.66 -1.21 9.87
N GLN A 20 11.23 -0.01 10.26
CA GLN A 20 10.16 0.18 11.25
C GLN A 20 8.77 0.24 10.60
N TRP A 21 8.67 0.07 9.28
CA TRP A 21 7.41 0.29 8.55
C TRP A 21 6.27 -0.58 9.04
N TRP A 22 6.58 -1.84 9.37
CA TRP A 22 5.60 -2.84 9.83
C TRP A 22 5.58 -3.02 11.35
N ASP A 23 6.33 -2.24 12.13
CA ASP A 23 6.23 -2.23 13.58
C ASP A 23 5.02 -1.40 14.03
N PRO A 24 3.95 -2.01 14.58
CA PRO A 24 2.76 -1.29 15.01
C PRO A 24 3.00 -0.35 16.19
N SER A 25 4.13 -0.50 16.90
CA SER A 25 4.55 0.31 18.02
C SER A 25 5.63 1.34 17.68
N GLY A 26 6.21 1.26 16.49
CA GLY A 26 7.32 2.11 16.01
C GLY A 26 6.89 3.48 15.45
N GLN A 27 7.77 4.09 14.66
CA GLN A 27 7.58 5.46 14.13
C GLN A 27 6.33 5.61 13.24
N PHE A 28 5.90 4.53 12.58
CA PHE A 28 4.70 4.50 11.74
C PHE A 28 3.42 4.11 12.49
N LYS A 29 3.45 4.00 13.82
CA LYS A 29 2.27 3.71 14.65
C LYS A 29 1.03 4.55 14.32
N PRO A 30 1.11 5.88 14.06
CA PRO A 30 -0.06 6.65 13.65
C PRO A 30 -0.69 6.11 12.35
N LEU A 31 0.15 5.72 11.39
CA LEU A 31 -0.29 5.18 10.11
C LEU A 31 -0.97 3.82 10.30
N HIS A 32 -0.40 2.93 11.12
CA HIS A 32 -1.02 1.65 11.50
C HIS A 32 -2.40 1.83 12.15
N LYS A 33 -2.52 2.78 13.09
CA LYS A 33 -3.80 3.09 13.74
C LYS A 33 -4.83 3.68 12.79
N PHE A 34 -4.38 4.48 11.82
CA PHE A 34 -5.25 5.10 10.83
C PHE A 34 -5.65 4.14 9.70
N ASN A 35 -4.81 3.12 9.41
CA ASN A 35 -4.96 2.22 8.27
C ASN A 35 -6.36 1.59 8.18
N PRO A 36 -6.96 1.03 9.26
CA PRO A 36 -8.29 0.44 9.20
C PRO A 36 -9.38 1.41 8.73
N VAL A 37 -9.32 2.67 9.18
CA VAL A 37 -10.31 3.70 8.83
C VAL A 37 -10.20 4.07 7.35
N ARG A 38 -8.99 4.34 6.85
CA ARG A 38 -8.80 4.67 5.43
C ARG A 38 -9.12 3.47 4.51
N LEU A 39 -8.80 2.25 4.93
CA LEU A 39 -9.11 1.03 4.19
C LEU A 39 -10.62 0.83 4.06
N ALA A 40 -11.37 1.03 5.14
CA ALA A 40 -12.83 0.95 5.11
C ALA A 40 -13.40 1.99 4.13
N TYR A 41 -12.94 3.24 4.21
CA TYR A 41 -13.37 4.29 3.30
C TYR A 41 -13.07 3.95 1.83
N ILE A 42 -11.82 3.62 1.50
CA ILE A 42 -11.41 3.26 0.13
C ILE A 42 -12.24 2.07 -0.36
N ARG A 43 -12.44 1.06 0.47
CA ARG A 43 -13.23 -0.11 0.11
C ARG A 43 -14.66 0.27 -0.27
N GLU A 44 -15.35 1.04 0.58
CA GLU A 44 -16.73 1.45 0.28
C GLU A 44 -16.82 2.31 -0.98
N GLN A 45 -15.86 3.21 -1.20
CA GLN A 45 -15.83 4.03 -2.42
C GLN A 45 -15.63 3.19 -3.68
N ILE A 46 -14.73 2.19 -3.66
CA ILE A 46 -14.51 1.28 -4.79
C ILE A 46 -15.76 0.44 -5.05
N LEU A 47 -16.36 -0.14 -4.00
CA LEU A 47 -17.56 -0.95 -4.12
C LEU A 47 -18.71 -0.15 -4.73
N ASP A 48 -18.95 1.07 -4.26
CA ASP A 48 -20.01 1.92 -4.80
C ASP A 48 -19.68 2.39 -6.23
N HIS A 49 -18.45 2.78 -6.51
CA HIS A 49 -18.08 3.29 -7.84
C HIS A 49 -18.24 2.23 -8.93
N PHE A 50 -17.74 1.02 -8.69
CA PHE A 50 -17.80 -0.09 -9.64
C PHE A 50 -19.05 -0.97 -9.49
N LYS A 51 -19.96 -0.62 -8.57
CA LYS A 51 -21.20 -1.35 -8.27
C LYS A 51 -20.92 -2.84 -7.97
N LEU A 52 -19.93 -3.09 -7.13
CA LEU A 52 -19.47 -4.42 -6.76
C LEU A 52 -20.18 -4.94 -5.50
N ASP A 53 -20.35 -6.26 -5.43
CA ASP A 53 -20.88 -6.93 -4.25
C ASP A 53 -19.77 -7.14 -3.21
N GLY A 54 -19.80 -6.33 -2.16
CA GLY A 54 -18.85 -6.40 -1.06
C GLY A 54 -18.95 -7.64 -0.17
N THR A 55 -19.97 -8.49 -0.33
CA THR A 55 -20.14 -9.73 0.44
C THR A 55 -19.35 -10.90 -0.13
N LYS A 56 -18.86 -10.78 -1.36
CA LYS A 56 -18.00 -11.78 -2.00
C LYS A 56 -16.69 -11.95 -1.23
N ARG A 57 -16.11 -13.16 -1.33
CA ARG A 57 -14.79 -13.47 -0.76
C ARG A 57 -13.69 -12.57 -1.33
N TYR A 58 -13.74 -12.29 -2.63
CA TYR A 58 -12.80 -11.45 -3.36
C TYR A 58 -13.56 -10.34 -4.08
N PRO A 59 -14.02 -9.30 -3.35
CA PRO A 59 -14.89 -8.30 -3.93
C PRO A 59 -14.20 -7.43 -5.00
N PHE A 60 -12.87 -7.42 -5.06
CA PHE A 60 -12.08 -6.66 -6.05
C PHE A 60 -11.48 -7.54 -7.15
N GLU A 61 -11.94 -8.79 -7.28
CA GLU A 61 -11.53 -9.67 -8.37
C GLU A 61 -11.72 -8.99 -9.74
N GLY A 62 -10.65 -8.99 -10.55
CA GLY A 62 -10.62 -8.35 -11.87
C GLY A 62 -10.29 -6.85 -11.86
N LEU A 63 -10.17 -6.20 -10.69
CA LEU A 63 -9.70 -4.82 -10.61
C LEU A 63 -8.18 -4.74 -10.66
N LYS A 64 -7.68 -3.67 -11.27
CA LYS A 64 -6.26 -3.26 -11.19
C LYS A 64 -6.14 -1.99 -10.37
N ILE A 65 -5.31 -2.00 -9.34
CA ILE A 65 -5.12 -0.87 -8.41
C ILE A 65 -3.66 -0.42 -8.44
N LEU A 66 -3.45 0.90 -8.51
CA LEU A 66 -2.14 1.54 -8.40
C LEU A 66 -2.08 2.37 -7.12
N ASP A 67 -1.14 2.04 -6.23
CA ASP A 67 -0.88 2.76 -4.98
C ASP A 67 0.39 3.63 -5.13
N ILE A 68 0.21 4.95 -5.27
CA ILE A 68 1.30 5.91 -5.43
C ILE A 68 1.77 6.43 -4.07
N GLY A 69 3.05 6.28 -3.78
CA GLY A 69 3.60 6.48 -2.44
C GLY A 69 3.26 5.31 -1.53
N CYS A 70 3.36 4.08 -2.05
CA CYS A 70 2.94 2.88 -1.32
C CYS A 70 3.77 2.60 -0.06
N GLY A 71 4.98 3.17 0.03
CA GLY A 71 5.92 2.90 1.11
C GLY A 71 6.17 1.40 1.26
N GLY A 72 6.11 0.91 2.50
CA GLY A 72 6.19 -0.51 2.83
C GLY A 72 4.94 -1.35 2.55
N GLY A 73 3.93 -0.86 1.83
CA GLY A 73 2.85 -1.71 1.30
C GLY A 73 1.60 -1.87 2.19
N LEU A 74 1.43 -1.03 3.21
CA LEU A 74 0.31 -1.12 4.18
C LEU A 74 -1.09 -1.05 3.55
N LEU A 75 -1.23 -0.37 2.41
CA LEU A 75 -2.48 -0.31 1.65
C LEU A 75 -2.54 -1.40 0.58
N CYS A 76 -1.41 -1.65 -0.10
CA CYS A 76 -1.30 -2.64 -1.17
C CYS A 76 -1.77 -4.04 -0.72
N GLU A 77 -1.30 -4.53 0.42
CA GLU A 77 -1.58 -5.89 0.85
C GLU A 77 -3.08 -6.17 1.12
N PRO A 78 -3.81 -5.34 1.88
CA PRO A 78 -5.25 -5.50 2.01
C PRO A 78 -6.00 -5.46 0.67
N MET A 79 -5.58 -4.60 -0.27
CA MET A 79 -6.22 -4.53 -1.59
C MET A 79 -6.00 -5.82 -2.39
N ALA A 80 -4.79 -6.38 -2.34
CA ALA A 80 -4.47 -7.67 -2.96
C ALA A 80 -5.28 -8.81 -2.32
N ARG A 81 -5.41 -8.84 -0.99
CA ARG A 81 -6.23 -9.82 -0.26
C ARG A 81 -7.72 -9.77 -0.63
N LEU A 82 -8.22 -8.61 -1.04
CA LEU A 82 -9.59 -8.44 -1.55
C LEU A 82 -9.75 -8.88 -3.01
N GLY A 83 -8.68 -9.35 -3.67
CA GLY A 83 -8.70 -9.93 -5.01
C GLY A 83 -8.23 -9.00 -6.14
N ALA A 84 -7.77 -7.78 -5.82
CA ALA A 84 -7.25 -6.88 -6.84
C ALA A 84 -5.85 -7.30 -7.32
N THR A 85 -5.54 -7.04 -8.58
CA THR A 85 -4.15 -6.98 -9.06
C THR A 85 -3.56 -5.63 -8.67
N VAL A 86 -2.61 -5.61 -7.74
CA VAL A 86 -2.06 -4.38 -7.17
C VAL A 86 -0.66 -4.10 -7.71
N THR A 87 -0.42 -2.83 -8.05
CA THR A 87 0.91 -2.29 -8.32
C THR A 87 1.21 -1.19 -7.31
N GLY A 88 2.34 -1.30 -6.62
CA GLY A 88 2.84 -0.26 -5.70
C GLY A 88 3.94 0.57 -6.39
N ALA A 89 3.93 1.88 -6.16
CA ALA A 89 5.00 2.76 -6.62
C ALA A 89 5.47 3.67 -5.49
N ASP A 90 6.78 3.71 -5.25
CA ASP A 90 7.41 4.60 -4.28
C ASP A 90 8.76 5.05 -4.83
N ALA A 91 9.18 6.26 -4.46
CA ALA A 91 10.48 6.80 -4.89
C ALA A 91 11.64 6.21 -4.09
N SER A 92 11.38 5.60 -2.93
CA SER A 92 12.38 4.91 -2.11
C SER A 92 12.47 3.42 -2.49
N GLU A 93 13.61 3.03 -3.07
CA GLU A 93 13.92 1.62 -3.33
C GLU A 93 13.93 0.77 -2.05
N ARG A 94 14.35 1.36 -0.91
CA ARG A 94 14.38 0.65 0.38
C ARG A 94 12.98 0.38 0.91
N ASN A 95 12.06 1.33 0.76
CA ASN A 95 10.65 1.10 1.11
C ASN A 95 10.04 0.01 0.23
N ILE A 96 10.31 0.03 -1.09
CA ILE A 96 9.86 -1.01 -2.02
C ILE A 96 10.42 -2.39 -1.61
N ALA A 97 11.69 -2.48 -1.20
CA ALA A 97 12.26 -3.73 -0.72
C ALA A 97 11.51 -4.26 0.51
N ILE A 98 11.19 -3.40 1.50
CA ILE A 98 10.40 -3.78 2.67
C ILE A 98 8.99 -4.25 2.28
N ALA A 99 8.34 -3.54 1.35
CA ALA A 99 7.01 -3.92 0.86
C ALA A 99 7.02 -5.31 0.21
N LYS A 100 8.01 -5.58 -0.65
CA LYS A 100 8.16 -6.88 -1.33
C LYS A 100 8.40 -8.01 -0.34
N ILE A 101 9.33 -7.82 0.59
CA ILE A 101 9.62 -8.83 1.62
C ILE A 101 8.37 -9.16 2.43
N HIS A 102 7.62 -8.15 2.87
CA HIS A 102 6.42 -8.38 3.67
C HIS A 102 5.28 -9.01 2.85
N ALA A 103 5.10 -8.62 1.58
CA ALA A 103 4.15 -9.26 0.68
C ALA A 103 4.48 -10.74 0.43
N GLU A 104 5.75 -11.06 0.18
CA GLU A 104 6.23 -12.44 -0.01
C GLU A 104 6.00 -13.31 1.24
N GLN A 105 6.29 -12.79 2.44
CA GLN A 105 6.02 -13.48 3.72
C GLN A 105 4.53 -13.76 3.95
N ASN A 106 3.66 -13.05 3.23
CA ASN A 106 2.22 -13.13 3.34
C ASN A 106 1.56 -13.82 2.14
N ASP A 107 2.35 -14.42 1.25
CA ASP A 107 1.93 -15.10 0.02
C ASP A 107 1.09 -14.20 -0.90
N LEU A 108 1.48 -12.92 -1.04
CA LEU A 108 0.83 -11.94 -1.89
C LEU A 108 1.67 -11.61 -3.11
N ASP A 109 1.06 -11.72 -4.30
CA ASP A 109 1.66 -11.28 -5.56
C ASP A 109 1.29 -9.81 -5.83
N ILE A 110 2.25 -8.91 -5.62
CA ILE A 110 2.11 -7.45 -5.78
C ILE A 110 3.26 -6.95 -6.64
N THR A 111 2.94 -6.20 -7.69
CA THR A 111 3.93 -5.63 -8.63
C THR A 111 4.57 -4.36 -8.08
#